data_AF-A0A550GTL5-F1
#
_entry.id   AF-A0A550GTL5-F1
#
_cell.length_a   1.000
_cell.length_b   1.000
_cell.length_c   1.000
_cell.angle_alpha   90.00
_cell.angle_beta   90.00
_cell.angle_gamma   90.00
#
_symmetry.space_group_name_H-M   'P 1'
#
loop_
_entity.id
_entity.type
_entity.pdbx_description
1 polymer ?
#
loop_
_entity_poly.entity_id
_entity_poly.type
_entity_poly.pdbx_seq_one_letter_code
_entity_poly.pdbx_strand_id
1 'polypeptide(L)'
;MPTIDVSYNEFETLLGIKLDDDLNKLDDILSLVKSEVKLFNRQEDVLSIEIKDTNRPDLWSVEGITRGLRSYLKIKSGLRDYFVNDPIVDVNVGFGLEKIRPYICCSIIKDLNLDDTKIKGFMHLQEKLDQTYGRSRQKTSIGLYDFDLITPPLNYLAVAPNDYSFIPLGFD
;
A
#
# COMPACT_ATOMS: atom_id res chain seq x y z
N MET A 1 8.46 6.57 -13.23
CA MET A 1 7.04 6.65 -12.84
C MET A 1 6.70 5.36 -12.10
N PRO A 2 5.80 5.36 -11.11
CA PRO A 2 5.43 4.14 -10.41
C PRO A 2 4.76 3.17 -11.37
N THR A 3 5.33 1.97 -11.46
CA THR A 3 4.68 0.80 -12.08
C THR A 3 4.21 -0.08 -10.94
N ILE A 4 3.01 -0.65 -11.06
CA ILE A 4 2.53 -1.72 -10.19
C ILE A 4 2.33 -2.99 -11.01
N ASP A 5 2.70 -4.13 -10.42
CA ASP A 5 2.47 -5.45 -11.00
C ASP A 5 1.37 -6.13 -10.19
N VAL A 6 0.30 -6.55 -10.88
CA VAL A 6 -0.92 -7.06 -10.24
C VAL A 6 -1.44 -8.30 -10.97
N SER A 7 -2.24 -9.11 -10.27
CA SER A 7 -3.01 -10.16 -10.92
C SER A 7 -4.09 -9.53 -11.81
N TYR A 8 -4.19 -10.00 -13.05
CA TYR A 8 -5.23 -9.51 -13.95
C TYR A 8 -6.62 -9.98 -13.50
N ASN A 9 -6.74 -11.21 -13.02
CA ASN A 9 -7.98 -11.74 -12.43
C ASN A 9 -8.42 -10.92 -11.21
N GLU A 10 -7.48 -10.56 -10.34
CA GLU A 10 -7.77 -9.70 -9.18
C GLU A 10 -8.23 -8.31 -9.61
N PHE A 11 -7.57 -7.72 -10.61
CA PHE A 11 -7.95 -6.44 -11.19
C PHE A 11 -9.40 -6.47 -11.72
N GLU A 12 -9.77 -7.47 -12.53
CA GLU A 12 -11.16 -7.63 -13.02
C GLU A 12 -12.15 -7.80 -11.86
N THR A 13 -11.79 -8.61 -10.87
CA THR A 13 -12.64 -8.90 -9.70
C THR A 13 -12.92 -7.64 -8.90
N LEU A 14 -11.89 -6.83 -8.63
CA LEU A 14 -12.02 -5.58 -7.89
C LEU A 14 -12.73 -4.49 -8.69
N LEU A 15 -12.46 -4.41 -10.00
CA LEU A 15 -13.15 -3.50 -10.92
C LEU A 15 -14.65 -3.84 -11.02
N GLY A 16 -14.99 -5.14 -10.99
CA GLY A 16 -16.35 -5.65 -11.15
C GLY A 16 -16.81 -5.69 -12.61
N ILE A 17 -15.88 -5.72 -13.57
CA ILE A 17 -16.16 -5.79 -15.02
C ILE A 17 -15.28 -6.89 -15.62
N LYS A 18 -15.88 -7.68 -16.51
CA LYS A 18 -15.13 -8.56 -17.41
C LYS A 18 -14.66 -7.79 -18.63
N LEU A 19 -13.35 -7.85 -18.87
CA LEU A 19 -12.66 -7.16 -19.94
C LEU A 19 -12.35 -8.09 -21.12
N ASP A 20 -12.48 -9.40 -20.94
CA ASP A 20 -12.36 -10.42 -21.99
C ASP A 20 -11.07 -10.30 -22.81
N ASP A 21 -9.98 -9.94 -22.13
CA ASP A 21 -8.65 -9.72 -22.71
C ASP A 21 -8.57 -8.62 -23.78
N ASP A 22 -9.56 -7.71 -23.85
CA ASP A 22 -9.57 -6.56 -24.75
C ASP A 22 -8.61 -5.47 -24.24
N LEU A 23 -7.40 -5.47 -24.80
CA LEU A 23 -6.35 -4.51 -24.46
C LEU A 23 -6.71 -3.06 -24.77
N ASN A 24 -7.44 -2.79 -25.86
CA ASN A 24 -7.83 -1.43 -26.20
C ASN A 24 -8.80 -0.88 -25.14
N LYS A 25 -9.78 -1.69 -24.76
CA LYS A 25 -10.72 -1.35 -23.69
C LYS A 25 -10.02 -1.17 -22.35
N LEU A 26 -9.03 -2.01 -22.04
CA LEU A 26 -8.24 -1.90 -20.81
C LEU A 26 -7.45 -0.57 -20.77
N ASP A 27 -6.75 -0.22 -21.85
CA ASP A 27 -6.02 1.05 -21.95
C ASP A 27 -6.93 2.27 -21.92
N ASP A 28 -8.08 2.22 -22.59
CA ASP A 28 -9.09 3.29 -22.57
C ASP A 28 -9.59 3.56 -21.14
N ILE A 29 -9.83 2.49 -20.37
CA ILE A 29 -10.27 2.58 -18.98
C ILE A 29 -9.14 3.13 -18.10
N LEU A 30 -7.92 2.59 -18.21
CA LEU A 30 -6.77 3.03 -17.41
C LEU A 30 -6.40 4.50 -17.67
N SER A 31 -6.62 4.99 -18.90
CA SER A 31 -6.42 6.39 -19.27
C SER A 31 -7.25 7.35 -18.43
N LEU A 32 -8.42 6.94 -17.92
CA LEU A 32 -9.28 7.75 -17.05
C LEU A 32 -8.61 8.11 -15.71
N VAL A 33 -7.63 7.31 -15.28
CA VAL A 33 -6.82 7.54 -14.07
C VAL A 33 -5.36 7.84 -14.40
N LYS A 34 -5.06 8.23 -15.64
CA LYS A 34 -3.71 8.52 -16.15
C LYS A 34 -2.74 7.35 -15.99
N SER A 35 -3.23 6.16 -16.28
CA SER A 35 -2.46 4.93 -16.28
C SER A 35 -2.50 4.27 -17.66
N GLU A 36 -1.52 3.42 -17.95
CA GLU A 36 -1.48 2.63 -19.18
C GLU A 36 -0.94 1.23 -18.90
N VAL A 37 -1.29 0.28 -19.78
CA VAL A 37 -0.73 -1.07 -19.73
C VAL A 37 0.75 -1.00 -20.15
N LYS A 38 1.62 -1.50 -19.27
CA LYS A 38 3.05 -1.66 -19.56
C LYS A 38 3.37 -3.09 -20.02
N LEU A 39 2.71 -4.07 -19.42
CA LEU A 39 2.82 -5.49 -19.74
C LEU A 39 1.49 -6.17 -19.46
N PHE A 40 1.12 -7.10 -20.32
CA PHE A 40 -0.04 -7.97 -20.13
C PHE A 40 0.30 -9.39 -20.55
N ASN A 41 0.11 -10.35 -19.66
CA ASN A 41 0.20 -11.77 -19.95
C ASN A 41 -0.94 -12.52 -19.25
N ARG A 42 -1.93 -12.94 -20.03
CA ARG A 42 -3.10 -13.68 -19.52
C ARG A 42 -2.74 -15.07 -18.96
N GLN A 43 -1.78 -15.77 -19.56
CA GLN A 43 -1.43 -17.13 -19.15
C GLN A 43 -0.74 -17.17 -17.79
N GLU A 44 0.05 -16.13 -17.50
CA GLU A 44 0.76 -15.97 -16.22
C GLU A 44 -0.05 -15.15 -15.20
N ASP A 45 -1.25 -14.69 -15.58
CA ASP A 45 -2.10 -13.78 -14.79
C ASP A 45 -1.38 -12.49 -14.36
N VAL A 46 -0.60 -11.89 -15.28
CA VAL A 46 0.21 -10.70 -15.02
C VAL A 46 -0.36 -9.49 -15.76
N LEU A 47 -0.60 -8.42 -15.02
CA LEU A 47 -0.86 -7.08 -15.55
C LEU A 47 0.09 -6.08 -14.87
N SER A 48 0.99 -5.47 -15.65
CA SER A 48 1.80 -4.35 -15.19
C SER A 48 1.19 -3.04 -15.66
N ILE A 49 0.93 -2.14 -14.73
CA ILE A 49 0.30 -0.84 -14.99
C ILE A 49 1.30 0.26 -14.68
N GLU A 50 1.62 1.11 -15.66
CA GLU A 50 2.38 2.33 -15.42
C GLU A 50 1.44 3.48 -15.08
N ILE A 51 1.69 4.14 -13.96
CA ILE A 51 0.87 5.26 -13.46
C ILE A 51 1.64 6.55 -13.71
N LYS A 52 1.15 7.38 -14.62
CA LYS A 52 1.82 8.61 -15.04
C LYS A 52 1.70 9.73 -14.00
N ASP A 53 0.65 9.70 -13.17
CA ASP A 53 0.45 10.68 -12.11
C ASP A 53 1.22 10.30 -10.84
N THR A 54 2.33 11.01 -10.60
CA THR A 54 3.17 10.82 -9.41
C THR A 54 2.63 11.52 -8.16
N ASN A 55 1.55 12.31 -8.27
CA ASN A 55 0.95 13.02 -7.15
C ASN A 55 -0.24 12.29 -6.53
N ARG A 56 -0.56 11.09 -7.01
CA ARG A 56 -1.72 10.28 -6.62
C ARG A 56 -1.30 8.92 -6.06
N PRO A 57 -0.65 8.87 -4.88
CA PRO A 57 -0.24 7.61 -4.26
C PRO A 57 -1.41 6.68 -3.93
N ASP A 58 -2.62 7.23 -3.83
CA ASP A 58 -3.86 6.47 -3.71
C ASP A 58 -4.17 5.57 -4.92
N LEU A 59 -3.47 5.76 -6.06
CA LEU A 59 -3.57 4.94 -7.27
C LEU A 59 -2.42 3.93 -7.39
N TRP A 60 -1.49 3.84 -6.45
CA TRP A 60 -0.31 2.97 -6.57
C TRP A 60 -0.54 1.55 -6.04
N SER A 61 -1.80 1.10 -6.09
CA SER A 61 -2.21 -0.25 -5.74
C SER A 61 -3.41 -0.67 -6.59
N VAL A 62 -3.67 -1.97 -6.69
CA VAL A 62 -4.81 -2.51 -7.46
C VAL A 62 -6.14 -2.00 -6.89
N GLU A 63 -6.28 -1.93 -5.56
CA GLU A 63 -7.46 -1.40 -4.88
C GLU A 63 -7.65 0.08 -5.16
N GLY A 64 -6.55 0.83 -5.21
CA GLY A 64 -6.51 2.25 -5.52
C GLY A 64 -7.01 2.56 -6.93
N ILE A 65 -6.39 1.92 -7.92
CA ILE A 65 -6.75 2.07 -9.34
C ILE A 65 -8.19 1.67 -9.56
N THR A 66 -8.58 0.46 -9.16
CA THR A 66 -9.94 -0.04 -9.39
C THR A 66 -10.99 0.80 -8.67
N ARG A 67 -10.71 1.30 -7.45
CA ARG A 67 -11.60 2.27 -6.76
C ARG A 67 -11.78 3.56 -7.56
N GLY A 68 -10.71 4.11 -8.13
CA GLY A 68 -10.76 5.29 -9.00
C GLY A 68 -11.58 5.01 -10.26
N LEU A 69 -11.26 3.93 -10.97
CA LEU A 69 -11.95 3.51 -12.20
C LEU A 69 -13.44 3.28 -11.99
N ARG A 70 -13.84 2.59 -10.91
CA ARG A 70 -15.25 2.36 -10.57
C ARG A 70 -16.06 3.64 -10.41
N SER A 71 -15.40 4.74 -10.03
CA SER A 71 -16.04 6.06 -9.94
C SER A 71 -16.27 6.66 -11.33
N TYR A 72 -15.26 6.63 -12.20
CA TYR A 72 -15.38 7.10 -13.59
C TYR A 72 -16.39 6.29 -14.41
N LEU A 73 -16.42 4.97 -14.20
CA LEU A 73 -17.34 4.05 -14.86
C LEU A 73 -18.75 4.04 -14.25
N LYS A 74 -19.03 4.92 -13.28
CA LYS A 74 -20.33 5.04 -12.59
C LYS A 74 -20.84 3.75 -11.94
N ILE A 75 -19.95 2.82 -11.60
CA ILE A 75 -20.28 1.56 -10.91
C ILE A 75 -20.52 1.84 -9.42
N LYS A 76 -19.62 2.60 -8.79
CA LYS A 76 -19.76 3.06 -7.41
C LYS A 76 -19.05 4.40 -7.25
N SER A 77 -19.78 5.45 -7.60
CA SER A 77 -19.38 6.85 -7.50
C SER A 77 -19.67 7.44 -6.12
N GLY A 78 -19.08 8.60 -5.84
CA GLY A 78 -19.27 9.34 -4.59
C GLY A 78 -18.18 9.09 -3.57
N LEU A 79 -18.31 9.76 -2.42
CA LEU A 79 -17.37 9.61 -1.31
C LEU A 79 -17.45 8.21 -0.71
N ARG A 80 -16.33 7.77 -0.14
CA ARG A 80 -16.26 6.53 0.63
C ARG A 80 -16.21 6.88 2.10
N ASP A 81 -17.09 6.25 2.87
CA ASP A 81 -17.07 6.34 4.31
C ASP A 81 -16.03 5.37 4.87
N TYR A 82 -15.11 5.88 5.66
CA TYR A 82 -14.13 5.09 6.42
C TYR A 82 -14.43 5.30 7.91
N PHE A 83 -14.65 4.21 8.62
CA PHE A 83 -14.94 4.23 10.04
C PHE A 83 -13.68 3.90 10.83
N VAL A 84 -13.44 4.65 11.89
CA VAL A 84 -12.32 4.43 12.82
C VAL A 84 -12.93 4.26 14.20
N ASN A 85 -12.54 3.19 14.88
CA ASN A 85 -12.95 2.92 16.26
C ASN A 85 -12.04 3.63 17.25
N ASP A 86 -12.44 3.62 18.52
CA ASP A 86 -11.62 4.16 19.61
C ASP A 86 -10.23 3.51 19.64
N PRO A 87 -9.19 4.28 20.01
CA PRO A 87 -7.84 3.76 20.12
C PRO A 87 -7.77 2.66 21.19
N ILE A 88 -7.03 1.59 20.88
CA ILE A 88 -6.86 0.43 21.77
C ILE A 88 -5.42 0.23 22.25
N VAL A 89 -4.48 1.05 21.76
CA VAL A 89 -3.05 0.97 22.06
C VAL A 89 -2.48 2.37 22.19
N ASP A 90 -1.73 2.60 23.27
CA ASP A 90 -0.91 3.78 23.44
C ASP A 90 0.49 3.58 22.84
N VAL A 91 0.99 4.63 22.20
CA VAL A 91 2.37 4.70 21.69
C VAL A 91 3.08 5.85 22.38
N ASN A 92 4.01 5.53 23.26
CA ASN A 92 4.82 6.50 23.98
C ASN A 92 5.99 6.95 23.10
N VAL A 93 6.08 8.24 22.82
CA VAL A 93 7.20 8.83 22.08
C VAL A 93 8.26 9.30 23.07
N GLY A 94 9.45 8.72 23.00
CA GLY A 94 10.57 9.02 23.88
C GLY A 94 11.26 10.36 23.57
N PHE A 95 11.96 10.90 24.57
CA PHE A 95 12.79 12.09 24.41
C PHE A 95 14.00 11.82 23.50
N GLY A 96 14.53 12.88 22.87
CA GLY A 96 15.73 12.80 22.04
C GLY A 96 15.47 12.47 20.56
N LEU A 97 14.22 12.19 20.21
CA LEU A 97 13.80 11.95 18.83
C LEU A 97 13.67 13.25 18.00
N GLU A 98 13.66 14.43 18.62
CA GLU A 98 13.37 15.72 17.98
C GLU A 98 14.32 16.03 16.82
N LYS A 99 15.59 15.64 16.97
CA LYS A 99 16.64 15.84 15.96
C LYS A 99 16.94 14.61 15.10
N ILE A 100 16.31 13.47 15.41
CA ILE A 100 16.56 12.18 14.75
C ILE A 100 15.37 11.83 13.86
N ARG A 101 14.21 11.62 14.48
CA ARG A 101 12.96 11.24 13.82
C ARG A 101 11.77 11.52 14.76
N PRO A 102 11.24 12.76 14.75
CA PRO A 102 10.37 13.27 15.81
C PRO A 102 8.97 12.65 15.88
N TYR A 103 8.48 12.04 14.81
CA TYR A 103 7.07 11.68 14.67
C TYR A 103 6.88 10.21 14.31
N ILE A 104 5.82 9.62 14.86
CA ILE A 104 5.29 8.31 14.51
C ILE A 104 3.77 8.40 14.43
N CYS A 105 3.18 7.62 13.52
CA CYS A 105 1.75 7.40 13.42
C CYS A 105 1.52 5.91 13.23
N CYS A 106 0.52 5.36 13.92
CA CYS A 106 0.20 3.94 13.89
C CYS A 106 -1.30 3.77 13.62
N SER A 107 -1.65 2.71 12.89
CA SER A 107 -3.02 2.26 12.73
C SER A 107 -3.08 0.74 12.88
N ILE A 108 -4.20 0.23 13.38
CA ILE A 108 -4.45 -1.21 13.50
C ILE A 108 -5.65 -1.52 12.62
N ILE A 109 -5.48 -2.48 11.71
CA ILE A 109 -6.54 -2.96 10.83
C ILE A 109 -6.83 -4.40 11.24
N LYS A 110 -8.07 -4.67 11.65
CA LYS A 110 -8.52 -5.98 12.14
C LYS A 110 -9.30 -6.74 11.07
N ASP A 111 -9.45 -8.04 11.30
CA ASP A 111 -10.30 -8.94 10.50
C ASP A 111 -9.94 -8.96 9.01
N LEU A 112 -8.63 -8.91 8.72
CA LEU A 112 -8.10 -8.98 7.37
C LEU A 112 -8.03 -10.43 6.88
N ASN A 113 -8.56 -10.68 5.67
CA ASN A 113 -8.32 -11.92 4.95
C ASN A 113 -7.16 -11.75 3.97
N LEU A 114 -5.94 -12.00 4.48
CA LEU A 114 -4.70 -11.86 3.73
C LEU A 114 -4.37 -13.15 2.98
N ASP A 115 -3.84 -12.97 1.77
CA ASP A 115 -3.17 -14.00 0.99
C ASP A 115 -1.83 -13.43 0.48
N ASP A 116 -1.02 -14.29 -0.12
CA ASP A 116 0.32 -13.91 -0.62
C ASP A 116 0.25 -12.75 -1.63
N THR A 117 -0.80 -12.68 -2.44
CA THR A 117 -0.97 -11.63 -3.45
C THR A 117 -1.21 -10.28 -2.78
N LYS A 118 -2.14 -10.22 -1.81
CA LYS A 118 -2.41 -9.00 -1.05
C LYS A 118 -1.19 -8.56 -0.24
N ILE A 119 -0.48 -9.50 0.40
CA ILE A 119 0.74 -9.20 1.17
C ILE A 119 1.81 -8.57 0.25
N LYS A 120 2.06 -9.17 -0.93
CA LYS A 120 2.98 -8.59 -1.93
C LYS A 120 2.52 -7.21 -2.39
N GLY A 121 1.22 -7.01 -2.59
CA GLY A 121 0.63 -5.71 -2.92
C GLY A 121 0.92 -4.65 -1.86
N PHE A 122 0.73 -4.96 -0.57
CA PHE A 122 1.07 -4.06 0.53
C PHE A 122 2.56 -3.74 0.61
N MET A 123 3.43 -4.76 0.44
CA MET A 123 4.89 -4.56 0.42
C MET A 123 5.30 -3.65 -0.74
N HIS A 124 4.75 -3.86 -1.92
CA HIS A 124 5.02 -3.03 -3.09
C HIS A 124 4.56 -1.57 -2.87
N LEU A 125 3.35 -1.37 -2.36
CA LEU A 125 2.86 -0.02 -2.04
C LEU A 125 3.74 0.68 -0.99
N GLN A 126 4.08 -0.03 0.08
CA GLN A 126 5.03 0.44 1.11
C GLN A 126 6.35 0.88 0.47
N GLU A 127 6.96 0.04 -0.37
CA GLU A 127 8.23 0.32 -1.02
C GLU A 127 8.15 1.57 -1.91
N LYS A 128 7.10 1.69 -2.73
CA LYS A 128 6.92 2.87 -3.60
C LYS A 128 6.72 4.14 -2.81
N LEU A 129 5.93 4.11 -1.73
CA LEU A 129 5.73 5.26 -0.84
C LEU A 129 7.04 5.67 -0.16
N ASP A 130 7.77 4.72 0.42
CA ASP A 130 9.06 4.95 1.08
C ASP A 130 10.12 5.48 0.12
N GLN A 131 10.18 4.95 -1.10
CA GLN A 131 11.12 5.39 -2.12
C GLN A 131 10.82 6.82 -2.61
N THR A 132 9.56 7.14 -2.85
CA THR A 132 9.15 8.41 -3.48
C THR A 132 8.88 9.51 -2.45
N TYR A 133 7.72 9.49 -1.80
CA TYR A 133 7.30 10.45 -0.78
C TYR A 133 8.20 10.37 0.46
N GLY A 134 8.62 9.17 0.83
CA GLY A 134 9.56 8.92 1.90
C GLY A 134 11.01 9.29 1.58
N ARG A 135 11.33 9.66 0.33
CA ARG A 135 12.70 10.00 -0.11
C ARG A 135 13.72 8.93 0.31
N SER A 136 13.50 7.71 -0.15
CA SER A 136 14.28 6.54 0.26
C SER A 136 14.36 6.42 1.79
N ARG A 137 13.19 6.47 2.44
CA ARG A 137 12.99 6.38 3.90
C ARG A 137 13.50 7.54 4.76
N GLN A 138 14.13 8.55 4.16
CA GLN A 138 14.65 9.73 4.87
C GLN A 138 13.55 10.57 5.53
N LYS A 139 12.39 10.70 4.88
CA LYS A 139 11.26 11.52 5.36
C LYS A 139 10.19 10.69 6.06
N THR A 140 9.85 9.53 5.52
CA THR A 140 8.87 8.60 6.09
C THR A 140 9.33 7.18 5.82
N SER A 141 9.01 6.26 6.71
CA SER A 141 9.26 4.83 6.56
C SER A 141 8.05 4.13 7.18
N ILE A 142 7.50 3.20 6.45
CA ILE A 142 6.30 2.47 6.84
C ILE A 142 6.74 1.07 7.28
N GLY A 143 6.25 0.62 8.44
CA GLY A 143 6.40 -0.74 8.92
C GLY A 143 5.05 -1.45 8.94
N LEU A 144 5.04 -2.74 8.61
CA LEU A 144 3.87 -3.61 8.73
C LEU A 144 4.23 -4.73 9.71
N TYR A 145 3.34 -4.99 10.65
CA TYR A 145 3.55 -5.96 11.70
C TYR A 145 2.30 -6.79 11.93
N ASP A 146 2.49 -8.05 12.29
CA ASP A 146 1.42 -8.85 12.87
C ASP A 146 1.14 -8.35 14.29
N PHE A 147 -0.06 -7.81 14.50
CA PHE A 147 -0.44 -7.22 15.77
C PHE A 147 -0.58 -8.27 16.88
N ASP A 148 -0.91 -9.52 16.54
CA ASP A 148 -1.09 -10.59 17.54
C ASP A 148 0.25 -10.99 18.20
N LEU A 149 1.38 -10.62 17.58
CA LEU A 149 2.73 -10.84 18.10
C LEU A 149 3.26 -9.63 18.89
N ILE A 150 2.48 -8.56 19.03
CA ILE A 150 2.89 -7.31 19.68
C ILE A 150 2.20 -7.17 21.04
N THR A 151 2.98 -6.77 22.06
CA THR A 151 2.45 -6.48 23.41
C THR A 151 2.42 -4.96 23.68
N PRO A 152 1.23 -4.35 23.87
CA PRO A 152 1.10 -2.95 24.27
C PRO A 152 1.52 -2.66 25.74
N PRO A 153 1.84 -1.41 26.11
CA PRO A 153 1.95 -0.24 25.25
C PRO A 153 3.23 -0.27 24.40
N LEU A 154 3.25 0.49 23.30
CA LEU A 154 4.43 0.59 22.43
C LEU A 154 5.29 1.79 22.83
N ASN A 155 6.60 1.64 22.70
CA ASN A 155 7.55 2.72 22.96
C ASN A 155 8.35 3.00 21.70
N TYR A 156 8.28 4.23 21.19
CA TYR A 156 9.10 4.71 20.08
C TYR A 156 10.28 5.51 20.66
N LEU A 157 11.47 4.91 20.63
CA LEU A 157 12.64 5.40 21.37
C LEU A 157 13.85 5.56 20.45
N ALA A 158 14.69 6.55 20.76
CA ALA A 158 16.08 6.57 20.30
C ALA A 158 16.94 5.80 21.32
N VAL A 159 17.69 4.81 20.87
CA VAL A 159 18.48 3.93 21.74
C VAL A 159 19.94 3.92 21.30
N ALA A 160 20.87 3.75 22.25
CA ALA A 160 22.27 3.57 21.89
C ALA A 160 22.45 2.17 21.24
N PRO A 161 23.37 2.02 20.27
CA PRO A 161 23.53 0.75 19.54
C PRO A 161 23.82 -0.49 20.40
N ASN A 162 24.38 -0.30 21.60
CA ASN A 162 24.77 -1.39 22.50
C ASN A 162 23.72 -1.68 23.60
N ASP A 163 22.67 -0.85 23.71
CA ASP A 163 21.70 -0.98 24.80
C ASP A 163 20.58 -1.99 24.46
N TYR A 164 20.40 -2.32 23.18
CA TYR A 164 19.34 -3.19 22.68
C TYR A 164 19.87 -4.18 21.64
N SER A 165 19.30 -5.39 21.65
CA SER A 165 19.54 -6.42 20.64
C SER A 165 18.20 -7.00 20.17
N PHE A 166 18.16 -7.38 18.89
CA PHE A 166 17.04 -8.09 18.28
C PHE A 166 17.55 -8.87 17.07
N ILE A 167 16.77 -9.86 16.62
CA ILE A 167 17.06 -10.61 15.40
C ILE A 167 16.38 -9.88 14.23
N PRO A 168 17.13 -9.26 13.30
CA PRO A 168 16.54 -8.61 12.14
C PRO A 168 15.99 -9.63 11.13
N LEU A 169 15.07 -9.18 10.28
CA LEU A 169 14.55 -10.01 9.18
C LEU A 169 15.71 -10.53 8.30
N GLY A 170 15.69 -11.83 8.01
CA GLY A 170 16.72 -12.48 7.18
C GLY A 170 17.93 -13.01 7.95
N PHE A 171 17.89 -13.00 9.28
CA PHE A 171 18.89 -13.57 10.18
C PHE A 171 18.22 -14.54 11.15
N ASP A 172 18.95 -15.58 11.57
CA ASP A 172 18.56 -16.57 12.59
C ASP A 172 19.40 -16.39 13.86
#